data_AF-A0A2V9QEQ3-F1
#
_entry.id   AF-A0A2V9QEQ3-F1
#
_cell.length_a   1.000
_cell.length_b   1.000
_cell.length_c   1.000
_cell.angle_alpha   90.00
_cell.angle_beta   90.00
_cell.angle_gamma   90.00
#
_symmetry.space_group_name_H-M   'P 1'
#
loop_
_entity.id
_entity.type
_entity.pdbx_description
1 polymer ?
#
loop_
_entity_poly.entity_id
_entity_poly.type
_entity_poly.pdbx_seq_one_letter_code
_entity_poly.pdbx_strand_id
1 'polypeptide(L)'
;MAGKGELELRRTAAQMHALAAVRREVRSRDSANGRKYLREFTDAFRQYDSILSSDQLNDKIGAASTLLIGDYHALAASQRFVTELIERLSQGRRVVVGLEAVLSRDQRILDAWWRREIAEAELRRRLCFDRDWGYDWSPFYELLLSARDHSEGIYGLDCEPRNDLRRIGSRDRHAVAKICQMRQEHPEGVVIVLFGESHLAPQHLPRVLAESLPEERTLTVLQNVDTLYWQAISESAAAIGIGDRTICVFNSTPLEKYESYRLCFERWNNAADDGPDFTPAVYNLIFSLARSLGFSLNSPRNGTQPKFLSDSLPEVMTVNDSALPELSDEDALRLKDQNCVYVASTNTFLVREFQVRHAAQETTRFLYHVCQGMVKVSAHAKAVEDALAGFGASLLCPAVGTDDAPVSEAGQLLYHSYLAGQLRRTSIRRMFLTHVDSEAAAAQTLAMIGTSGRRL
;
A
#
# COMPACT_ATOMS: atom_id res chain seq x y z
N MET A 1 -14.13 -53.80 -12.98
CA MET A 1 -13.87 -52.75 -11.97
C MET A 1 -12.72 -51.91 -12.50
N ALA A 2 -12.90 -50.58 -12.60
CA ALA A 2 -11.81 -49.71 -13.05
C ALA A 2 -10.66 -49.77 -12.02
N GLY A 3 -9.42 -49.89 -12.50
CA GLY A 3 -8.24 -49.85 -11.63
C GLY A 3 -8.07 -48.48 -10.98
N LYS A 4 -7.37 -48.41 -9.83
CA LYS A 4 -7.13 -47.16 -9.09
C LYS A 4 -6.58 -46.03 -9.97
N GLY A 5 -5.64 -46.33 -10.87
CA GLY A 5 -5.09 -45.35 -11.82
C GLY A 5 -6.08 -44.87 -12.90
N GLU A 6 -7.03 -45.71 -13.32
CA GLU A 6 -8.07 -45.30 -14.29
C GLU A 6 -9.11 -44.37 -13.64
N LEU A 7 -9.42 -44.60 -12.36
CA LEU A 7 -10.27 -43.72 -11.55
C LEU A 7 -9.61 -42.36 -11.28
N GLU A 8 -8.31 -42.34 -10.99
CA GLU A 8 -7.52 -41.11 -10.82
C GLU A 8 -7.47 -40.29 -12.12
N LEU A 9 -7.20 -40.93 -13.27
CA LEU A 9 -7.23 -40.28 -14.59
C LEU A 9 -8.59 -39.65 -14.90
N ARG A 10 -9.70 -40.36 -14.64
CA ARG A 10 -11.06 -39.85 -14.86
C ARG A 10 -11.40 -38.68 -13.93
N ARG A 11 -10.96 -38.73 -12.67
CA ARG A 11 -11.16 -37.66 -11.69
C ARG A 11 -10.41 -36.39 -12.11
N THR A 12 -9.15 -36.52 -12.52
CA THR A 12 -8.34 -35.40 -13.03
C THR A 12 -8.98 -34.80 -14.28
N ALA A 13 -9.46 -35.61 -15.22
CA ALA A 13 -10.14 -35.13 -16.42
C ALA A 13 -11.42 -34.33 -16.11
N ALA A 14 -12.24 -34.78 -15.15
CA ALA A 14 -13.44 -34.08 -14.72
C ALA A 14 -13.12 -32.71 -14.10
N GLN A 15 -12.09 -32.65 -13.24
CA GLN A 15 -11.64 -31.38 -12.65
C GLN A 15 -11.08 -30.42 -13.71
N MET A 16 -10.31 -30.91 -14.68
CA MET A 16 -9.80 -30.08 -15.78
C MET A 16 -10.93 -29.52 -16.66
N HIS A 17 -11.99 -30.31 -16.90
CA HIS A 17 -13.15 -29.84 -17.65
C HIS A 17 -13.91 -28.74 -16.90
N ALA A 18 -14.20 -28.94 -15.61
CA ALA A 18 -14.83 -27.92 -14.77
C ALA A 18 -13.98 -26.65 -14.72
N LEU A 19 -12.68 -26.79 -14.51
CA LEU A 19 -11.74 -25.67 -14.48
C LEU A 19 -11.72 -24.89 -15.81
N ALA A 20 -11.79 -25.58 -16.95
CA ALA A 20 -11.84 -24.92 -18.25
C ALA A 20 -13.10 -24.05 -18.43
N ALA A 21 -14.24 -24.45 -17.84
CA ALA A 21 -15.45 -23.64 -17.85
C ALA A 21 -15.25 -22.36 -17.02
N VAL A 22 -14.78 -22.47 -15.78
CA VAL A 22 -14.57 -21.32 -14.87
C VAL A 22 -13.53 -20.36 -15.43
N ARG A 23 -12.40 -20.88 -15.95
CA ARG A 23 -11.36 -20.03 -16.56
C ARG A 23 -11.86 -19.24 -17.76
N ARG A 24 -12.79 -19.77 -18.55
CA ARG A 24 -13.38 -19.02 -19.68
C ARG A 24 -14.22 -17.84 -19.19
N GLU A 25 -14.98 -18.01 -18.11
CA GLU A 25 -15.74 -16.94 -17.48
C GLU A 25 -14.84 -15.89 -16.81
N VAL A 26 -13.79 -16.34 -16.11
CA VAL A 26 -12.81 -15.43 -15.50
C VAL A 26 -12.08 -14.61 -16.56
N ARG A 27 -11.60 -15.24 -17.63
CA ARG A 27 -10.85 -14.55 -18.71
C ARG A 27 -11.69 -13.55 -19.50
N SER A 28 -13.00 -13.75 -19.62
CA SER A 28 -13.86 -12.75 -20.28
C SER A 28 -14.04 -11.49 -19.44
N ARG A 29 -13.79 -11.56 -18.13
CA ARG A 29 -13.90 -10.44 -17.18
C ARG A 29 -12.55 -9.85 -16.78
N ASP A 30 -11.46 -10.60 -16.90
CA ASP A 30 -10.11 -10.19 -16.49
C ASP A 30 -9.12 -10.15 -17.67
N SER A 31 -8.90 -8.93 -18.18
CA SER A 31 -7.97 -8.64 -19.28
C SER A 31 -6.50 -8.54 -18.85
N ALA A 32 -6.18 -8.65 -17.55
CA ALA A 32 -4.82 -8.41 -17.05
C ALA A 32 -3.85 -9.56 -17.33
N ASN A 33 -4.36 -10.78 -17.57
CA ASN A 33 -3.58 -12.00 -17.80
C ASN A 33 -2.50 -11.90 -18.91
N GLY A 34 -2.64 -10.96 -19.84
CA GLY A 34 -1.66 -10.71 -20.92
C GLY A 34 -0.52 -9.75 -20.55
N ARG A 35 -0.35 -9.35 -19.29
CA ARG A 35 0.71 -8.41 -18.89
C ARG A 35 2.04 -9.14 -18.62
N LYS A 36 3.16 -8.47 -18.95
CA LYS A 36 4.52 -9.03 -18.81
C LYS A 36 4.77 -9.61 -17.41
N TYR A 37 4.43 -8.85 -16.37
CA TYR A 37 4.64 -9.24 -14.97
C TYR A 37 3.92 -10.55 -14.61
N LEU A 38 2.66 -10.75 -15.04
CA LEU A 38 1.94 -12.00 -14.76
C LEU A 38 2.49 -13.18 -15.59
N ARG A 39 2.92 -12.93 -16.84
CA ARG A 39 3.58 -13.96 -17.65
C ARG A 39 4.91 -14.40 -17.04
N GLU A 40 5.69 -13.45 -16.53
CA GLU A 40 6.97 -13.70 -15.87
C GLU A 40 6.83 -14.69 -14.69
N PHE A 41 5.76 -14.57 -13.89
CA PHE A 41 5.41 -15.55 -12.87
C PHE A 41 5.03 -16.91 -13.45
N THR A 42 4.11 -16.91 -14.43
CA THR A 42 3.61 -18.16 -15.06
C THR A 42 4.72 -18.94 -15.77
N ASP A 43 5.66 -18.23 -16.38
CA ASP A 43 6.77 -18.81 -17.14
C ASP A 43 7.87 -19.36 -16.22
N ALA A 44 8.05 -18.77 -15.03
CA ALA A 44 9.05 -19.20 -14.06
C ALA A 44 8.72 -20.55 -13.40
N PHE A 45 7.44 -20.88 -13.23
CA PHE A 45 6.99 -22.01 -12.41
C PHE A 45 6.24 -23.06 -13.23
N ARG A 46 6.98 -23.77 -14.10
CA ARG A 46 6.43 -24.80 -14.99
C ARG A 46 6.80 -26.23 -14.60
N GLN A 47 7.89 -26.42 -13.88
CA GLN A 47 8.41 -27.72 -13.44
C GLN A 47 8.99 -27.59 -12.04
N TYR A 48 9.15 -28.73 -11.37
CA TYR A 48 9.80 -28.84 -10.06
C TYR A 48 10.87 -29.93 -10.09
N ASP A 49 11.78 -29.88 -9.11
CA ASP A 49 12.93 -30.78 -9.05
C ASP A 49 12.70 -31.99 -8.14
N SER A 50 11.87 -31.83 -7.10
CA SER A 50 11.66 -32.88 -6.09
C SER A 50 10.30 -32.79 -5.40
N ILE A 51 9.80 -33.95 -4.96
CA ILE A 51 8.72 -34.06 -3.97
C ILE A 51 9.33 -33.88 -2.57
N LEU A 52 8.68 -33.12 -1.71
CA LEU A 52 9.11 -32.92 -0.33
C LEU A 52 8.27 -33.74 0.64
N SER A 53 8.93 -34.45 1.54
CA SER A 53 8.28 -34.97 2.75
C SER A 53 7.89 -33.83 3.69
N SER A 54 7.03 -34.10 4.68
CA SER A 54 6.71 -33.11 5.71
C SER A 54 7.95 -32.63 6.47
N ASP A 55 8.89 -33.52 6.78
CA ASP A 55 10.13 -33.15 7.48
C ASP A 55 11.02 -32.25 6.61
N GLN A 56 11.20 -32.59 5.33
CA GLN A 56 11.99 -31.77 4.40
C GLN A 56 11.37 -30.38 4.18
N LEU A 57 10.04 -30.30 4.12
CA LEU A 57 9.31 -29.04 4.05
C LEU A 57 9.57 -28.20 5.30
N ASN A 58 9.44 -28.82 6.48
CA ASN A 58 9.63 -28.16 7.76
C ASN A 58 11.07 -27.69 7.97
N ASP A 59 12.05 -28.50 7.56
CA ASP A 59 13.47 -28.15 7.63
C ASP A 59 13.79 -26.93 6.76
N LYS A 60 13.26 -26.89 5.52
CA LYS A 60 13.42 -25.73 4.63
C LYS A 60 12.81 -24.47 5.22
N ILE A 61 11.59 -24.55 5.75
CA ILE A 61 10.91 -23.42 6.41
C ILE A 61 11.69 -22.99 7.67
N GLY A 62 12.11 -23.93 8.50
CA GLY A 62 12.86 -23.68 9.74
C GLY A 62 14.23 -23.05 9.49
N ALA A 63 14.88 -23.39 8.39
CA ALA A 63 16.16 -22.83 7.98
C ALA A 63 16.07 -21.41 7.38
N ALA A 64 14.88 -20.92 7.05
CA ALA A 64 14.70 -19.58 6.50
C ALA A 64 14.66 -18.50 7.59
N SER A 65 15.27 -17.35 7.34
CA SER A 65 15.12 -16.15 8.17
C SER A 65 14.05 -15.19 7.62
N THR A 66 13.76 -15.27 6.31
CA THR A 66 12.64 -14.58 5.66
C THR A 66 11.86 -15.54 4.79
N LEU A 67 10.53 -15.55 4.95
CA LEU A 67 9.58 -16.34 4.16
C LEU A 67 8.77 -15.39 3.26
N LEU A 68 8.94 -15.50 1.94
CA LEU A 68 8.11 -14.80 0.96
C LEU A 68 6.98 -15.72 0.52
N ILE A 69 5.75 -15.46 0.97
CA ILE A 69 4.61 -16.36 0.78
C ILE A 69 3.63 -15.77 -0.23
N GLY A 70 3.22 -16.60 -1.18
CA GLY A 70 2.34 -16.21 -2.27
C GLY A 70 0.91 -16.28 -1.83
N ASP A 71 0.18 -15.17 -1.95
CA ASP A 71 -1.23 -15.10 -1.66
C ASP A 71 -2.04 -15.19 -2.94
N TYR A 72 -3.10 -16.00 -2.90
CA TYR A 72 -4.20 -15.86 -3.83
C TYR A 72 -5.35 -15.26 -3.06
N HIS A 73 -5.51 -13.95 -3.16
CA HIS A 73 -6.37 -13.15 -2.27
C HIS A 73 -7.82 -13.63 -2.18
N ALA A 74 -8.35 -14.21 -3.26
CA ALA A 74 -9.71 -14.74 -3.28
C ALA A 74 -9.88 -16.06 -2.51
N LEU A 75 -8.79 -16.78 -2.23
CA LEU A 75 -8.83 -18.15 -1.71
C LEU A 75 -8.46 -18.19 -0.22
N ALA A 76 -9.46 -18.44 0.63
CA ALA A 76 -9.33 -18.59 2.08
C ALA A 76 -8.24 -19.58 2.52
N ALA A 77 -8.02 -20.66 1.76
CA ALA A 77 -6.99 -21.64 2.04
C ALA A 77 -5.57 -21.04 2.02
N SER A 78 -5.34 -20.01 1.18
CA SER A 78 -4.06 -19.31 1.11
C SER A 78 -3.73 -18.56 2.39
N GLN A 79 -4.73 -17.88 2.98
CA GLN A 79 -4.54 -17.14 4.23
C GLN A 79 -4.46 -18.09 5.42
N ARG A 80 -5.31 -19.12 5.48
CA ARG A 80 -5.26 -20.15 6.55
C ARG A 80 -3.92 -20.86 6.65
N PHE A 81 -3.29 -21.18 5.52
CA PHE A 81 -1.94 -21.75 5.52
C PHE A 81 -0.93 -20.83 6.24
N VAL A 82 -1.04 -19.52 6.04
CA VAL A 82 -0.16 -18.54 6.70
C VAL A 82 -0.50 -18.39 8.18
N THR A 83 -1.80 -18.40 8.54
CA THR A 83 -2.28 -18.42 9.92
C THR A 83 -1.65 -19.59 10.70
N GLU A 84 -1.78 -20.81 10.19
CA GLU A 84 -1.21 -22.02 10.82
C GLU A 84 0.33 -21.96 10.88
N LEU A 85 0.96 -21.37 9.86
CA LEU A 85 2.41 -21.22 9.81
C LEU A 85 2.93 -20.24 10.86
N ILE A 86 2.24 -19.11 11.08
CA ILE A 86 2.55 -18.13 12.12
C ILE A 86 2.48 -18.80 13.49
N GLU A 87 1.36 -19.47 13.80
CA GLU A 87 1.17 -20.16 15.07
C GLU A 87 2.29 -21.17 15.34
N ARG A 88 2.57 -22.03 14.36
CA ARG A 88 3.61 -23.05 14.46
C ARG A 88 5.01 -22.45 14.65
N LEU A 89 5.38 -21.44 13.89
CA LEU A 89 6.72 -20.82 14.01
C LEU A 89 6.89 -20.08 15.34
N SER A 90 5.82 -19.47 15.85
CA SER A 90 5.83 -18.75 17.13
C SER A 90 6.17 -19.63 18.34
N GLN A 91 5.98 -20.95 18.23
CA GLN A 91 6.31 -21.90 19.31
C GLN A 91 7.81 -21.99 19.62
N GLY A 92 8.68 -21.59 18.68
CA GLY A 92 10.14 -21.68 18.86
C GLY A 92 10.93 -20.50 18.32
N ARG A 93 10.28 -19.53 17.66
CA ARG A 93 10.93 -18.38 17.03
C ARG A 93 10.10 -17.12 17.24
N ARG A 94 10.76 -15.98 17.34
CA ARG A 94 10.10 -14.67 17.24
C ARG A 94 9.62 -14.48 15.81
N VAL A 95 8.33 -14.23 15.61
CA VAL A 95 7.73 -14.03 14.29
C VAL A 95 7.46 -12.55 14.08
N VAL A 96 7.66 -12.06 12.85
CA VAL A 96 7.27 -10.72 12.42
C VAL A 96 6.52 -10.86 11.10
N VAL A 97 5.38 -10.20 10.97
CA VAL A 97 4.50 -10.39 9.81
C VAL A 97 4.42 -9.09 9.00
N GLY A 98 4.56 -9.19 7.69
CA GLY A 98 4.36 -8.10 6.75
C GLY A 98 3.31 -8.47 5.71
N LEU A 99 2.35 -7.58 5.47
CA LEU A 99 1.17 -7.84 4.65
C LEU A 99 1.06 -6.84 3.50
N GLU A 100 0.90 -7.35 2.27
CA GLU A 100 0.49 -6.51 1.13
C GLU A 100 -0.89 -5.87 1.35
N ALA A 101 -1.78 -6.60 2.02
CA ALA A 101 -3.15 -6.17 2.29
C ALA A 101 -3.28 -4.83 3.02
N VAL A 102 -2.23 -4.38 3.69
CA VAL A 102 -2.17 -3.12 4.43
C VAL A 102 -1.16 -2.19 3.77
N LEU A 103 -1.59 -0.98 3.43
CA LEU A 103 -0.70 0.05 2.93
C LEU A 103 0.19 0.57 4.06
N SER A 104 1.47 0.83 3.79
CA SER A 104 2.40 1.37 4.80
C SER A 104 1.97 2.72 5.38
N ARG A 105 1.19 3.53 4.64
CA ARG A 105 0.57 4.77 5.17
C ARG A 105 -0.42 4.51 6.31
N ASP A 106 -1.03 3.32 6.33
CA ASP A 106 -2.07 2.94 7.28
C ASP A 106 -1.50 2.18 8.48
N GLN A 107 -0.16 2.13 8.64
CA GLN A 107 0.51 1.49 9.78
C GLN A 107 -0.06 1.97 11.12
N ARG A 108 -0.37 3.27 11.26
CA ARG A 108 -0.97 3.81 12.50
C ARG A 108 -2.34 3.22 12.85
N ILE A 109 -3.13 2.86 11.82
CA ILE A 109 -4.45 2.25 11.99
C ILE A 109 -4.25 0.80 12.46
N LEU A 110 -3.32 0.10 11.83
CA LEU A 110 -2.94 -1.27 12.22
C LEU A 110 -2.38 -1.31 13.65
N ASP A 111 -1.52 -0.36 14.02
CA ASP A 111 -0.95 -0.24 15.37
C ASP A 111 -2.03 0.03 16.43
N ALA A 112 -3.00 0.91 16.13
CA ALA A 112 -4.11 1.18 17.03
C ALA A 112 -4.96 -0.08 17.27
N TRP A 113 -5.25 -0.85 16.22
CA TRP A 113 -5.97 -2.12 16.34
C TRP A 113 -5.14 -3.19 17.09
N TRP A 114 -3.84 -3.24 16.82
CA TRP A 114 -2.91 -4.12 17.52
C TRP A 114 -2.93 -3.86 19.04
N ARG A 115 -2.93 -2.58 19.43
CA ARG A 115 -3.06 -2.12 20.82
C ARG A 115 -4.48 -2.21 21.39
N ARG A 116 -5.44 -2.71 20.61
CA ARG A 116 -6.87 -2.84 20.97
C ARG A 116 -7.56 -1.49 21.23
N GLU A 117 -7.05 -0.41 20.65
CA GLU A 117 -7.65 0.93 20.70
C GLU A 117 -8.86 1.05 19.76
N ILE A 118 -8.87 0.28 18.66
CA ILE A 118 -9.99 0.21 17.72
C ILE A 118 -10.47 -1.24 17.52
N ALA A 119 -11.77 -1.41 17.27
CA ALA A 119 -12.39 -2.71 17.03
C ALA A 119 -12.25 -3.16 15.57
N GLU A 120 -12.57 -4.42 15.29
CA GLU A 120 -12.54 -5.03 13.96
C GLU A 120 -13.28 -4.21 12.89
N ALA A 121 -14.52 -3.80 13.18
CA ALA A 121 -15.34 -3.06 12.23
C ALA A 121 -14.71 -1.71 11.86
N GLU A 122 -14.04 -1.07 12.81
CA GLU A 122 -13.32 0.17 12.55
C GLU A 122 -12.04 -0.09 11.76
N LEU A 123 -11.28 -1.15 12.07
CA LEU A 123 -10.10 -1.54 11.30
C LEU A 123 -10.46 -1.76 9.83
N ARG A 124 -11.44 -2.63 9.55
CA ARG A 124 -11.89 -2.95 8.18
C ARG A 124 -12.25 -1.72 7.38
N ARG A 125 -13.02 -0.81 7.99
CA ARG A 125 -13.46 0.46 7.40
C ARG A 125 -12.29 1.40 7.14
N ARG A 126 -11.40 1.61 8.11
CA ARG A 126 -10.29 2.56 7.98
C ARG A 126 -9.18 2.07 7.05
N LEU A 127 -8.97 0.75 6.96
CA LEU A 127 -8.14 0.14 5.93
C LEU A 127 -8.79 0.17 4.54
N CYS A 128 -10.04 0.63 4.42
CA CYS A 128 -10.80 0.65 3.16
C CYS A 128 -10.83 -0.72 2.47
N PHE A 129 -10.82 -1.82 3.24
CA PHE A 129 -10.55 -3.17 2.71
C PHE A 129 -11.54 -3.59 1.63
N ASP A 130 -12.84 -3.32 1.84
CA ASP A 130 -13.88 -3.68 0.87
C ASP A 130 -13.71 -2.98 -0.48
N ARG A 131 -13.22 -1.74 -0.46
CA ARG A 131 -13.00 -0.94 -1.66
C ARG A 131 -11.67 -1.26 -2.34
N ASP A 132 -10.60 -1.37 -1.56
CA ASP A 132 -9.24 -1.55 -2.07
C ASP A 132 -8.94 -3.00 -2.47
N TRP A 133 -9.65 -3.95 -1.86
CA TRP A 133 -9.47 -5.39 -2.09
C TRP A 133 -10.76 -6.09 -2.51
N GLY A 134 -11.86 -5.83 -1.80
CA GLY A 134 -13.18 -6.41 -2.11
C GLY A 134 -13.26 -7.94 -2.00
N TYR A 135 -12.26 -8.56 -1.38
CA TYR A 135 -12.24 -10.00 -1.06
C TYR A 135 -13.01 -10.29 0.23
N ASP A 136 -13.12 -11.57 0.60
CA ASP A 136 -13.69 -11.93 1.90
C ASP A 136 -12.80 -11.41 3.04
N TRP A 137 -13.40 -10.62 3.93
CA TRP A 137 -12.72 -10.08 5.10
C TRP A 137 -12.35 -11.18 6.10
N SER A 138 -13.19 -12.21 6.26
CA SER A 138 -13.08 -13.16 7.39
C SER A 138 -11.76 -13.93 7.38
N PRO A 139 -11.31 -14.56 6.27
CA PRO A 139 -10.03 -15.27 6.24
C PRO A 139 -8.82 -14.34 6.46
N PHE A 140 -8.89 -13.12 5.93
CA PHE A 140 -7.85 -12.11 6.15
C PHE A 140 -7.80 -11.64 7.61
N TYR A 141 -8.96 -11.48 8.24
CA TYR A 141 -9.04 -11.08 9.65
C TYR A 141 -8.59 -12.19 10.60
N GLU A 142 -8.88 -13.46 10.31
CA GLU A 142 -8.32 -14.61 11.04
C GLU A 142 -6.79 -14.62 10.99
N LEU A 143 -6.21 -14.34 9.81
CA LEU A 143 -4.76 -14.17 9.65
C LEU A 143 -4.23 -13.01 10.51
N LEU A 144 -4.90 -11.84 10.48
CA LEU A 144 -4.52 -10.70 11.31
C LEU A 144 -4.56 -11.05 12.81
N LEU A 145 -5.62 -11.72 13.27
CA LEU A 145 -5.77 -12.14 14.66
C LEU A 145 -4.64 -13.06 15.10
N SER A 146 -4.33 -14.08 14.31
CA SER A 146 -3.21 -14.98 14.59
C SER A 146 -1.89 -14.23 14.62
N ALA A 147 -1.64 -13.33 13.66
CA ALA A 147 -0.48 -12.46 13.70
C ALA A 147 -0.43 -11.59 14.97
N ARG A 148 -1.57 -11.08 15.44
CA ARG A 148 -1.67 -10.31 16.70
C ARG A 148 -1.34 -11.11 17.94
N ASP A 149 -1.74 -12.36 17.97
CA ASP A 149 -1.55 -13.20 19.15
C ASP A 149 -0.16 -13.86 19.19
N HIS A 150 0.53 -13.98 18.06
CA HIS A 150 1.74 -14.80 17.91
C HIS A 150 2.99 -14.10 17.37
N SER A 151 2.91 -12.84 16.93
CA SER A 151 4.06 -12.10 16.37
C SER A 151 4.52 -10.94 17.25
N GLU A 152 5.76 -10.49 17.04
CA GLU A 152 6.34 -9.30 17.69
C GLU A 152 5.88 -7.99 17.00
N GLY A 153 5.27 -8.09 15.82
CA GLY A 153 4.72 -6.95 15.09
C GLY A 153 4.16 -7.30 13.72
N ILE A 154 3.18 -6.50 13.27
CA ILE A 154 2.59 -6.55 11.93
C ILE A 154 2.88 -5.26 11.19
N TYR A 155 3.29 -5.38 9.94
CA TYR A 155 3.69 -4.26 9.10
C TYR A 155 2.86 -4.23 7.81
N GLY A 156 2.35 -3.05 7.46
CA GLY A 156 1.83 -2.80 6.12
C GLY A 156 2.98 -2.60 5.14
N LEU A 157 2.95 -3.30 4.01
CA LEU A 157 4.07 -3.32 3.04
C LEU A 157 3.76 -2.67 1.70
N ASP A 158 2.48 -2.52 1.35
CA ASP A 158 2.09 -1.98 0.05
C ASP A 158 2.05 -0.44 0.05
N CYS A 159 2.04 0.15 -1.14
CA CYS A 159 2.06 1.59 -1.33
C CYS A 159 1.22 2.06 -2.53
N GLU A 160 0.77 3.30 -2.46
CA GLU A 160 0.13 3.98 -3.58
C GLU A 160 1.13 4.44 -4.66
N PRO A 161 0.72 4.54 -5.94
CA PRO A 161 -0.59 4.18 -6.49
C PRO A 161 -0.71 2.67 -6.83
N ARG A 162 -1.82 2.03 -6.44
CA ARG A 162 -2.07 0.59 -6.73
C ARG A 162 -2.57 0.30 -8.14
N ASN A 163 -3.38 1.21 -8.71
CA ASN A 163 -4.09 0.97 -9.98
C ASN A 163 -3.21 1.05 -11.24
N ASP A 164 -1.95 1.47 -11.12
CA ASP A 164 -1.00 1.53 -12.25
C ASP A 164 -0.06 0.32 -12.26
N LEU A 165 -0.51 -0.81 -12.83
CA LEU A 165 0.35 -2.01 -12.93
C LEU A 165 1.64 -1.79 -13.74
N ARG A 166 1.80 -0.69 -14.50
CA ARG A 166 3.11 -0.36 -15.12
C ARG A 166 4.16 -0.03 -14.06
N ARG A 167 3.72 0.31 -12.85
CA ARG A 167 4.54 0.66 -11.69
C ARG A 167 4.60 -0.45 -10.65
N ILE A 168 4.11 -1.65 -10.94
CA ILE A 168 4.12 -2.77 -9.99
C ILE A 168 5.52 -3.06 -9.42
N GLY A 169 6.57 -2.97 -10.25
CA GLY A 169 7.95 -3.13 -9.77
C GLY A 169 8.44 -2.03 -8.82
N SER A 170 7.74 -0.88 -8.72
CA SER A 170 8.01 0.11 -7.67
C SER A 170 7.41 -0.30 -6.32
N ARG A 171 6.30 -1.05 -6.32
CA ARG A 171 5.73 -1.67 -5.12
C ARG A 171 6.68 -2.74 -4.58
N ASP A 172 7.33 -3.53 -5.45
CA ASP A 172 8.37 -4.49 -5.04
C ASP A 172 9.52 -3.79 -4.29
N ARG A 173 10.04 -2.69 -4.83
CA ARG A 173 11.12 -1.91 -4.19
C ARG A 173 10.68 -1.30 -2.87
N HIS A 174 9.44 -0.84 -2.80
CA HIS A 174 8.86 -0.30 -1.58
C HIS A 174 8.73 -1.38 -0.50
N ALA A 175 8.12 -2.51 -0.84
CA ALA A 175 7.98 -3.67 0.05
C ALA A 175 9.35 -4.14 0.57
N VAL A 176 10.38 -4.21 -0.29
CA VAL A 176 11.74 -4.55 0.14
C VAL A 176 12.33 -3.52 1.10
N ALA A 177 12.12 -2.22 0.87
CA ALA A 177 12.56 -1.20 1.83
C ALA A 177 11.89 -1.38 3.21
N LYS A 178 10.61 -1.76 3.24
CA LYS A 178 9.88 -2.09 4.46
C LYS A 178 10.39 -3.38 5.12
N ILE A 179 10.70 -4.42 4.34
CA ILE A 179 11.31 -5.66 4.85
C ILE A 179 12.68 -5.39 5.45
N CYS A 180 13.51 -4.53 4.83
CA CYS A 180 14.79 -4.10 5.40
C CYS A 180 14.61 -3.38 6.74
N GLN A 181 13.59 -2.53 6.88
CA GLN A 181 13.24 -1.90 8.15
C GLN A 181 12.83 -2.95 9.20
N MET A 182 11.95 -3.88 8.83
CA MET A 182 11.54 -4.97 9.73
C MET A 182 12.74 -5.78 10.21
N ARG A 183 13.69 -6.10 9.33
CA ARG A 183 14.93 -6.81 9.68
C ARG A 183 15.82 -6.00 10.63
N GLN A 184 15.90 -4.69 10.46
CA GLN A 184 16.66 -3.82 11.37
C GLN A 184 16.02 -3.75 12.76
N GLU A 185 14.69 -3.67 12.83
CA GLU A 185 13.94 -3.65 14.10
C GLU A 185 13.91 -5.02 14.78
N HIS A 186 13.93 -6.11 13.99
CA HIS A 186 13.81 -7.49 14.45
C HIS A 186 14.94 -8.37 13.88
N PRO A 187 16.20 -8.19 14.31
CA PRO A 187 17.35 -8.88 13.74
C PRO A 187 17.27 -10.41 13.90
N GLU A 188 16.72 -10.90 15.01
CA GLU A 188 16.62 -12.34 15.33
C GLU A 188 15.27 -12.98 14.92
N GLY A 189 14.32 -12.18 14.42
CA GLY A 189 12.98 -12.66 14.08
C GLY A 189 12.92 -13.40 12.75
N VAL A 190 12.00 -14.37 12.61
CA VAL A 190 11.59 -14.84 11.28
C VAL A 190 10.61 -13.85 10.68
N VAL A 191 10.96 -13.31 9.53
CA VAL A 191 10.12 -12.34 8.82
C VAL A 191 9.24 -13.10 7.84
N ILE A 192 7.92 -13.03 8.03
CA ILE A 192 6.91 -13.61 7.14
C ILE A 192 6.33 -12.47 6.31
N VAL A 193 6.41 -12.59 4.99
CA VAL A 193 5.93 -11.59 4.04
C VAL A 193 4.86 -12.25 3.19
N LEU A 194 3.61 -11.76 3.26
CA LEU A 194 2.52 -12.23 2.44
C LEU A 194 2.21 -11.22 1.33
N PHE A 195 2.38 -11.65 0.09
CA PHE A 195 2.15 -10.86 -1.13
C PHE A 195 1.48 -11.71 -2.20
N GLY A 196 0.71 -11.07 -3.08
CA GLY A 196 0.03 -11.69 -4.20
C GLY A 196 0.99 -12.53 -5.04
N GLU A 197 0.57 -13.73 -5.43
CA GLU A 197 1.45 -14.76 -5.99
C GLU A 197 2.37 -14.25 -7.12
N SER A 198 1.87 -13.35 -7.97
CA SER A 198 2.63 -12.78 -9.08
C SER A 198 3.90 -12.04 -8.66
N HIS A 199 3.96 -11.48 -7.45
CA HIS A 199 5.15 -10.81 -6.91
C HIS A 199 6.31 -11.78 -6.63
N LEU A 200 6.04 -13.09 -6.58
CA LEU A 200 7.03 -14.11 -6.23
C LEU A 200 7.82 -14.69 -7.40
N ALA A 201 7.62 -14.20 -8.63
CA ALA A 201 8.48 -14.58 -9.73
C ALA A 201 9.94 -14.20 -9.41
N PRO A 202 10.95 -15.03 -9.78
CA PRO A 202 12.34 -14.81 -9.39
C PRO A 202 12.86 -13.39 -9.68
N GLN A 203 12.44 -12.77 -10.78
CA GLN A 203 12.87 -11.45 -11.24
C GLN A 203 12.16 -10.25 -10.57
N HIS A 204 11.16 -10.50 -9.71
CA HIS A 204 10.33 -9.50 -9.03
C HIS A 204 10.84 -9.22 -7.60
N LEU A 205 9.95 -9.27 -6.59
CA LEU A 205 10.26 -9.03 -5.19
C LEU A 205 11.44 -9.88 -4.67
N PRO A 206 11.55 -11.20 -4.97
CA PRO A 206 12.70 -12.01 -4.55
C PRO A 206 14.05 -11.45 -5.01
N ARG A 207 14.19 -11.03 -6.28
CA ARG A 207 15.44 -10.45 -6.79
C ARG A 207 15.78 -9.14 -6.09
N VAL A 208 14.81 -8.24 -5.94
CA VAL A 208 15.03 -6.94 -5.29
C VAL A 208 15.44 -7.13 -3.82
N LEU A 209 14.85 -8.13 -3.14
CA LEU A 209 15.23 -8.48 -1.77
C LEU A 209 16.65 -9.02 -1.71
N ALA A 210 17.03 -9.95 -2.59
CA ALA A 210 18.38 -10.51 -2.64
C ALA A 210 19.45 -9.44 -2.95
N GLU A 211 19.12 -8.46 -3.81
CA GLU A 211 19.99 -7.31 -4.09
C GLU A 211 20.17 -6.40 -2.86
N SER A 212 19.16 -6.31 -1.98
CA SER A 212 19.17 -5.43 -0.81
C SER A 212 19.71 -6.10 0.46
N LEU A 213 19.51 -7.42 0.60
CA LEU A 213 19.95 -8.25 1.72
C LEU A 213 20.56 -9.57 1.18
N PRO A 214 21.81 -9.53 0.67
CA PRO A 214 22.42 -10.68 -0.02
C PRO A 214 22.66 -11.89 0.88
N GLU A 215 22.89 -11.66 2.17
CA GLU A 215 23.12 -12.72 3.18
C GLU A 215 21.81 -13.26 3.80
N GLU A 216 20.65 -12.69 3.44
CA GLU A 216 19.37 -13.12 4.00
C GLU A 216 19.04 -14.54 3.52
N ARG A 217 18.67 -15.42 4.45
CA ARG A 217 18.20 -16.78 4.13
C ARG A 217 16.71 -16.73 3.75
N THR A 218 16.45 -16.14 2.59
CA THR A 218 15.11 -16.07 2.01
C THR A 218 14.67 -17.41 1.40
N LEU A 219 13.44 -17.83 1.71
CA LEU A 219 12.72 -18.91 1.07
C LEU A 219 11.42 -18.38 0.46
N THR A 220 11.18 -18.67 -0.82
CA THR A 220 9.93 -18.39 -1.51
C THR A 220 8.97 -19.57 -1.34
N VAL A 221 7.75 -19.30 -0.84
CA VAL A 221 6.70 -20.28 -0.60
C VAL A 221 5.52 -19.98 -1.52
N LEU A 222 5.41 -20.73 -2.59
CA LEU A 222 4.29 -20.67 -3.53
C LEU A 222 3.12 -21.52 -3.00
N GLN A 223 1.91 -21.15 -3.40
CA GLN A 223 0.69 -21.89 -3.05
C GLN A 223 -0.08 -22.22 -4.32
N ASN A 224 -0.47 -23.50 -4.47
CA ASN A 224 -1.45 -23.94 -5.47
C ASN A 224 -1.15 -23.45 -6.90
N VAL A 225 0.12 -23.47 -7.33
CA VAL A 225 0.50 -23.08 -8.70
C VAL A 225 -0.03 -24.13 -9.67
N ASP A 226 -0.96 -23.73 -10.54
CA ASP A 226 -1.76 -24.64 -11.35
C ASP A 226 -0.95 -25.66 -12.14
N THR A 227 0.08 -25.20 -12.86
CA THR A 227 0.91 -26.08 -13.70
C THR A 227 1.61 -27.15 -12.87
N LEU A 228 2.07 -26.78 -11.67
CA LEU A 228 2.77 -27.67 -10.76
C LEU A 228 1.80 -28.62 -10.05
N TYR A 229 0.61 -28.14 -9.69
CA TYR A 229 -0.44 -28.95 -9.07
C TYR A 229 -0.80 -30.16 -9.93
N TRP A 230 -0.98 -29.97 -11.24
CA TRP A 230 -1.36 -31.06 -12.14
C TRP A 230 -0.28 -32.12 -12.31
N GLN A 231 0.99 -31.76 -12.12
CA GLN A 231 2.11 -32.70 -12.10
C GLN A 231 2.20 -33.41 -10.74
N ALA A 232 2.07 -32.66 -9.65
CA ALA A 232 2.18 -33.17 -8.29
C ALA A 232 1.03 -34.13 -7.89
N ILE A 233 -0.19 -33.91 -8.41
CA ILE A 233 -1.34 -34.76 -8.05
C ILE A 233 -1.19 -36.19 -8.55
N SER A 234 -0.57 -36.42 -9.71
CA SER A 234 -0.28 -37.78 -10.18
C SER A 234 0.72 -38.51 -9.29
N GLU A 235 1.52 -37.77 -8.53
CA GLU A 235 2.55 -38.29 -7.61
C GLU A 235 2.07 -38.30 -6.14
N SER A 236 0.82 -37.89 -5.89
CA SER A 236 0.25 -37.72 -4.53
C SER A 236 1.09 -36.81 -3.62
N ALA A 237 1.76 -35.82 -4.19
CA ALA A 237 2.64 -34.89 -3.47
C ALA A 237 1.86 -33.73 -2.84
N ALA A 238 2.06 -33.50 -1.52
CA ALA A 238 1.48 -32.36 -0.81
C ALA A 238 2.34 -31.09 -0.92
N ALA A 239 3.65 -31.24 -1.16
CA ALA A 239 4.58 -30.15 -1.39
C ALA A 239 5.72 -30.58 -2.32
N ILE A 240 6.27 -29.62 -3.05
CA ILE A 240 7.40 -29.82 -3.97
C ILE A 240 8.47 -28.75 -3.78
N GLY A 241 9.70 -29.06 -4.21
CA GLY A 241 10.85 -28.16 -4.21
C GLY A 241 11.20 -27.70 -5.62
N ILE A 242 11.53 -26.41 -5.77
CA ILE A 242 11.98 -25.78 -7.01
C ILE A 242 13.31 -25.06 -6.70
N GLY A 243 14.41 -25.70 -7.09
CA GLY A 243 15.75 -25.38 -6.66
C GLY A 243 15.90 -25.38 -5.14
N ASP A 244 16.86 -24.61 -4.65
CA ASP A 244 17.20 -24.61 -3.23
C ASP A 244 16.26 -23.70 -2.40
N ARG A 245 15.77 -22.62 -3.02
CA ARG A 245 15.16 -21.48 -2.30
C ARG A 245 13.69 -21.25 -2.63
N THR A 246 13.04 -22.18 -3.32
CA THR A 246 11.61 -22.11 -3.61
C THR A 246 10.93 -23.45 -3.31
N ILE A 247 9.75 -23.36 -2.72
CA ILE A 247 8.85 -24.50 -2.50
C ILE A 247 7.45 -24.14 -2.98
N CYS A 248 6.63 -25.15 -3.30
CA CYS A 248 5.20 -24.97 -3.53
C CYS A 248 4.43 -25.95 -2.65
N VAL A 249 3.42 -25.44 -1.93
CA VAL A 249 2.48 -26.25 -1.14
C VAL A 249 1.13 -26.33 -1.84
N PHE A 250 0.43 -27.46 -1.67
CA PHE A 250 -0.89 -27.70 -2.25
C PHE A 250 -1.93 -27.85 -1.13
N ASN A 251 -2.57 -26.75 -0.77
CA ASN A 251 -3.65 -26.70 0.23
C ASN A 251 -5.05 -26.49 -0.39
N SER A 252 -5.12 -26.32 -1.70
CA SER A 252 -6.36 -26.24 -2.45
C SER A 252 -6.17 -26.71 -3.90
N THR A 253 -7.27 -27.09 -4.53
CA THR A 253 -7.28 -27.43 -5.95
C THR A 253 -7.34 -26.16 -6.82
N PRO A 254 -6.81 -26.18 -8.05
CA PRO A 254 -7.02 -25.08 -8.99
C PRO A 254 -8.51 -24.77 -9.22
N LEU A 255 -9.40 -25.77 -9.18
CA LEU A 255 -10.83 -25.52 -9.33
C LEU A 255 -11.38 -24.62 -8.22
N GLU A 256 -11.09 -24.92 -6.96
CA GLU A 256 -11.48 -24.10 -5.81
C GLU A 256 -10.86 -22.70 -5.89
N LYS A 257 -9.59 -22.60 -6.29
CA LYS A 257 -8.89 -21.32 -6.50
C LYS A 257 -9.68 -20.42 -7.46
N TYR A 258 -10.04 -20.92 -8.64
CA TYR A 258 -10.76 -20.11 -9.63
C TYR A 258 -12.25 -19.90 -9.30
N GLU A 259 -12.92 -20.86 -8.66
CA GLU A 259 -14.30 -20.66 -8.19
C GLU A 259 -14.35 -19.55 -7.12
N SER A 260 -13.39 -19.54 -6.20
CA SER A 260 -13.30 -18.50 -5.18
C SER A 260 -13.13 -17.12 -5.83
N TYR A 261 -12.27 -17.00 -6.86
CA TYR A 261 -12.12 -15.76 -7.64
C TYR A 261 -13.39 -15.37 -8.40
N ARG A 262 -14.09 -16.34 -9.00
CA ARG A 262 -15.35 -16.08 -9.73
C ARG A 262 -16.41 -15.50 -8.80
N LEU A 263 -16.53 -16.00 -7.57
CA LEU A 263 -17.46 -15.49 -6.56
C LEU A 263 -17.16 -14.05 -6.13
N CYS A 264 -15.90 -13.61 -6.23
CA CYS A 264 -15.53 -12.23 -5.92
C CYS A 264 -16.14 -11.23 -6.91
N PHE A 265 -16.42 -11.62 -8.16
CA PHE A 265 -17.01 -10.69 -9.14
C PHE A 265 -18.39 -10.17 -8.71
N GLU A 266 -19.21 -11.00 -8.05
CA GLU A 266 -20.50 -10.56 -7.51
C GLU A 266 -20.30 -9.59 -6.34
N ARG A 267 -19.32 -9.85 -5.47
CA ARG A 267 -18.99 -8.96 -4.36
C ARG A 267 -18.48 -7.61 -4.86
N TRP A 268 -17.57 -7.59 -5.82
CA TRP A 268 -17.04 -6.35 -6.39
C TRP A 268 -18.11 -5.51 -7.10
N ASN A 269 -19.08 -6.17 -7.75
CA ASN A 269 -20.21 -5.45 -8.36
C ASN A 269 -21.19 -4.87 -7.34
N ASN A 270 -21.26 -5.46 -6.14
CA ASN A 270 -22.19 -5.06 -5.07
C ASN A 270 -21.51 -4.29 -3.92
N ALA A 271 -20.19 -4.12 -3.97
CA ALA A 271 -19.41 -3.35 -3.00
C ALA A 271 -19.65 -1.85 -3.23
N ALA A 272 -20.81 -1.37 -2.78
CA ALA A 272 -21.05 0.05 -2.64
C ALA A 272 -20.70 0.46 -1.20
N ASP A 273 -19.71 1.34 -1.05
CA ASP A 273 -19.61 2.15 0.17
C ASP A 273 -20.83 3.08 0.24
N ASP A 274 -21.31 3.38 1.45
CA ASP A 274 -22.47 4.25 1.68
C ASP A 274 -22.22 5.74 1.33
N GLY A 275 -21.05 6.09 0.79
CA GLY A 275 -20.68 7.47 0.48
C GLY A 275 -19.60 7.64 -0.61
N PRO A 276 -19.36 8.88 -1.06
CA PRO A 276 -18.35 9.17 -2.07
C PRO A 276 -16.93 8.91 -1.54
N ASP A 277 -16.09 8.24 -2.34
CA ASP A 277 -14.66 8.11 -2.09
C ASP A 277 -13.89 9.28 -2.72
N PHE A 278 -13.40 10.19 -1.87
CA PHE A 278 -12.59 11.33 -2.30
C PHE A 278 -11.09 11.01 -2.33
N THR A 279 -10.66 9.82 -1.91
CA THR A 279 -9.24 9.43 -1.87
C THR A 279 -8.54 9.61 -3.22
N PRO A 280 -9.10 9.14 -4.36
CA PRO A 280 -8.45 9.31 -5.66
C PRO A 280 -8.30 10.78 -6.05
N ALA A 281 -9.30 11.62 -5.73
CA ALA A 281 -9.27 13.04 -6.06
C ALA A 281 -8.20 13.78 -5.23
N VAL A 282 -8.16 13.56 -3.92
CA VAL A 282 -7.13 14.12 -3.03
C VAL A 282 -5.73 13.66 -3.43
N TYR A 283 -5.54 12.36 -3.67
CA TYR A 283 -4.23 11.82 -4.06
C TYR A 283 -3.77 12.32 -5.42
N ASN A 284 -4.68 12.51 -6.38
CA ASN A 284 -4.35 13.13 -7.65
C ASN A 284 -3.83 14.57 -7.48
N LEU A 285 -4.43 15.36 -6.58
CA LEU A 285 -3.94 16.70 -6.24
C LEU A 285 -2.54 16.64 -5.59
N ILE A 286 -2.36 15.76 -4.59
CA ILE A 286 -1.06 15.56 -3.92
C ILE A 286 0.02 15.17 -4.94
N PHE A 287 -0.24 14.18 -5.77
CA PHE A 287 0.73 13.67 -6.75
C PHE A 287 1.05 14.71 -7.81
N SER A 288 0.06 15.49 -8.24
CA SER A 288 0.25 16.56 -9.22
C SER A 288 1.08 17.70 -8.65
N LEU A 289 0.81 18.14 -7.41
CA LEU A 289 1.59 19.17 -6.74
C LEU A 289 3.02 18.70 -6.48
N ALA A 290 3.17 17.51 -5.90
CA ALA A 290 4.47 16.90 -5.61
C ALA A 290 5.34 16.85 -6.88
N ARG A 291 4.79 16.33 -7.98
CA ARG A 291 5.51 16.25 -9.27
C ARG A 291 5.87 17.64 -9.81
N SER A 292 4.93 18.59 -9.78
CA SER A 292 5.17 19.97 -10.25
C SER A 292 6.31 20.66 -9.51
N LEU A 293 6.48 20.36 -8.22
CA LEU A 293 7.55 20.88 -7.36
C LEU A 293 8.80 19.98 -7.32
N GLY A 294 8.78 18.84 -8.02
CA GLY A 294 9.88 17.89 -8.15
C GLY A 294 10.04 16.91 -7.00
N PHE A 295 9.08 16.81 -6.08
CA PHE A 295 9.03 15.75 -5.07
C PHE A 295 8.68 14.40 -5.74
N SER A 296 9.21 13.31 -5.19
CA SER A 296 9.06 11.96 -5.77
C SER A 296 8.50 11.00 -4.73
N LEU A 297 7.35 10.40 -4.99
CA LEU A 297 6.68 9.47 -4.05
C LEU A 297 7.61 8.40 -3.48
N ASN A 298 8.47 7.85 -4.34
CA ASN A 298 9.34 6.72 -4.04
C ASN A 298 10.76 7.14 -3.66
N SER A 299 10.93 8.39 -3.19
CA SER A 299 12.21 8.89 -2.70
C SER A 299 12.14 9.08 -1.18
N PRO A 300 13.11 8.58 -0.40
CA PRO A 300 13.18 8.91 1.02
C PRO A 300 13.65 10.36 1.24
N ARG A 301 14.12 11.07 0.21
CA ARG A 301 14.73 12.42 0.32
C ARG A 301 13.75 13.55 -0.02
N ASN A 302 12.48 13.40 0.32
CA ASN A 302 11.46 14.43 0.08
C ASN A 302 11.37 15.49 1.17
N GLY A 303 11.88 15.21 2.37
CA GLY A 303 11.75 16.07 3.54
C GLY A 303 13.05 16.20 4.31
N THR A 304 12.92 16.69 5.53
CA THR A 304 13.99 16.86 6.52
C THR A 304 14.38 15.54 7.19
N GLN A 305 13.57 14.49 7.02
CA GLN A 305 13.83 13.13 7.49
C GLN A 305 13.71 12.12 6.33
N PRO A 306 14.46 11.00 6.36
CA PRO A 306 14.43 9.98 5.32
C PRO A 306 13.14 9.14 5.39
N LYS A 307 12.08 9.55 4.67
CA LYS A 307 10.80 8.81 4.60
C LYS A 307 10.18 8.91 3.21
N PHE A 308 9.58 7.83 2.73
CA PHE A 308 8.82 7.88 1.47
C PHE A 308 7.58 8.75 1.65
N LEU A 309 7.25 9.54 0.61
CA LEU A 309 6.01 10.32 0.64
C LEU A 309 4.79 9.39 0.55
N SER A 310 4.92 8.23 -0.11
CA SER A 310 3.88 7.18 -0.11
C SER A 310 3.52 6.67 1.28
N ASP A 311 4.50 6.56 2.19
CA ASP A 311 4.30 6.14 3.59
C ASP A 311 3.64 7.22 4.46
N SER A 312 3.52 8.44 3.93
CA SER A 312 3.03 9.58 4.69
C SER A 312 1.72 10.11 4.15
N LEU A 313 1.16 9.52 3.09
CA LEU A 313 -0.13 9.96 2.54
C LEU A 313 -1.22 9.98 3.62
N PRO A 314 -2.10 10.99 3.61
CA PRO A 314 -3.09 11.14 4.66
C PRO A 314 -4.22 10.13 4.48
N GLU A 315 -4.80 9.67 5.58
CA GLU A 315 -6.09 8.99 5.51
C GLU A 315 -7.15 9.98 5.03
N VAL A 316 -7.94 9.63 4.02
CA VAL A 316 -9.02 10.49 3.51
C VAL A 316 -10.34 9.96 4.04
N MET A 317 -11.05 10.79 4.78
CA MET A 317 -12.32 10.43 5.42
C MET A 317 -13.44 11.35 4.94
N THR A 318 -14.49 10.74 4.43
CA THR A 318 -15.76 11.44 4.20
C THR A 318 -16.49 11.60 5.52
N VAL A 319 -16.85 12.82 5.89
CA VAL A 319 -17.44 13.15 7.19
C VAL A 319 -18.77 13.88 7.06
N ASN A 320 -19.68 13.56 7.99
CA ASN A 320 -20.97 14.23 8.17
C ASN A 320 -21.00 14.90 9.55
N ASP A 321 -21.90 15.87 9.76
CA ASP A 321 -21.98 16.66 11.01
C ASP A 321 -22.16 15.81 12.29
N SER A 322 -22.67 14.59 12.17
CA SER A 322 -22.94 13.68 13.30
C SER A 322 -21.74 12.85 13.76
N ALA A 323 -20.62 12.84 13.03
CA ALA A 323 -19.50 11.92 13.27
C ALA A 323 -18.12 12.58 13.12
N LEU A 324 -18.00 13.85 13.54
CA LEU A 324 -16.73 14.57 13.47
C LEU A 324 -15.75 14.08 14.54
N PRO A 325 -14.47 13.87 14.20
CA PRO A 325 -13.44 13.65 15.20
C PRO A 325 -13.23 14.92 16.04
N GLU A 326 -12.50 14.80 17.16
CA GLU A 326 -12.06 15.96 17.93
C GLU A 326 -11.12 16.81 17.07
N LEU A 327 -11.49 18.08 16.87
CA LEU A 327 -10.76 19.05 16.06
C LEU A 327 -10.37 20.25 16.92
N SER A 328 -9.28 20.91 16.55
CA SER A 328 -9.00 22.25 17.06
C SER A 328 -10.07 23.24 16.59
N ASP A 329 -10.28 24.33 17.32
CA ASP A 329 -11.24 25.38 16.91
C ASP A 329 -10.96 25.90 15.49
N GLU A 330 -9.66 25.99 15.13
CA GLU A 330 -9.23 26.41 13.80
C GLU A 330 -9.59 25.38 12.72
N ASP A 331 -9.31 24.10 12.95
CA ASP A 331 -9.63 23.03 12.00
C ASP A 331 -11.14 22.87 11.83
N ALA A 332 -11.89 23.00 12.93
CA ALA A 332 -13.35 22.96 12.92
C ALA A 332 -13.94 24.13 12.10
N LEU A 333 -13.40 25.34 12.28
CA LEU A 333 -13.81 26.50 11.50
C LEU A 333 -13.47 26.34 10.01
N ARG A 334 -12.26 25.86 9.68
CA ARG A 334 -11.87 25.59 8.28
C ARG A 334 -12.76 24.53 7.64
N LEU A 335 -13.04 23.42 8.33
CA LEU A 335 -13.92 22.38 7.81
C LEU A 335 -15.34 22.92 7.55
N LYS A 336 -15.85 23.78 8.44
CA LYS A 336 -17.16 24.42 8.30
C LYS A 336 -17.20 25.36 7.10
N ASP A 337 -16.16 26.17 6.91
CA ASP A 337 -16.14 27.22 5.88
C ASP A 337 -15.75 26.70 4.50
N GLN A 338 -14.91 25.66 4.45
CA GLN A 338 -14.26 25.19 3.21
C GLN A 338 -14.69 23.77 2.79
N ASN A 339 -15.53 23.11 3.58
CA ASN A 339 -16.00 21.73 3.39
C ASN A 339 -14.89 20.65 3.38
N CYS A 340 -13.63 21.01 3.57
CA CYS A 340 -12.54 20.08 3.79
C CYS A 340 -11.43 20.67 4.66
N VAL A 341 -10.69 19.82 5.37
CA VAL A 341 -9.53 20.23 6.15
C VAL A 341 -8.51 19.09 6.22
N TYR A 342 -7.22 19.44 6.13
CA TYR A 342 -6.14 18.54 6.50
C TYR A 342 -5.74 18.79 7.97
N VAL A 343 -5.81 17.72 8.76
CA VAL A 343 -5.48 17.69 10.19
C VAL A 343 -4.11 17.04 10.37
N ALA A 344 -3.10 17.86 10.67
CA ALA A 344 -1.71 17.43 10.74
C ALA A 344 -1.42 16.46 11.90
N SER A 345 -2.09 16.64 13.05
CA SER A 345 -1.87 15.82 14.25
C SER A 345 -2.24 14.35 14.04
N THR A 346 -3.27 14.09 13.23
CA THR A 346 -3.73 12.73 12.92
C THR A 346 -3.34 12.28 11.51
N ASN A 347 -2.73 13.15 10.70
CA ASN A 347 -2.49 12.92 9.26
C ASN A 347 -3.77 12.47 8.54
N THR A 348 -4.85 13.24 8.72
CA THR A 348 -6.17 12.93 8.18
C THR A 348 -6.68 14.08 7.33
N PHE A 349 -7.23 13.77 6.16
CA PHE A 349 -7.92 14.69 5.27
C PHE A 349 -9.42 14.45 5.40
N LEU A 350 -10.12 15.38 6.06
CA LEU A 350 -11.56 15.32 6.25
C LEU A 350 -12.25 16.04 5.10
N VAL A 351 -13.24 15.40 4.49
CA VAL A 351 -14.00 15.95 3.37
C VAL A 351 -15.49 15.79 3.63
N ARG A 352 -16.21 16.91 3.68
CA ARG A 352 -17.68 16.96 3.71
C ARG A 352 -18.23 17.06 2.28
N GLU A 353 -17.67 17.98 1.53
CA GLU A 353 -17.95 18.19 0.11
C GLU A 353 -16.63 18.51 -0.60
N PHE A 354 -16.41 17.91 -1.76
CA PHE A 354 -15.16 18.08 -2.47
C PHE A 354 -15.17 19.34 -3.33
N GLN A 355 -14.38 20.33 -2.90
CA GLN A 355 -14.15 21.56 -3.65
C GLN A 355 -12.68 21.67 -4.02
N VAL A 356 -12.37 21.58 -5.32
CA VAL A 356 -10.98 21.44 -5.82
C VAL A 356 -10.04 22.53 -5.28
N ARG A 357 -10.50 23.78 -5.22
CA ARG A 357 -9.70 24.91 -4.73
C ARG A 357 -9.29 24.75 -3.26
N HIS A 358 -10.23 24.42 -2.37
CA HIS A 358 -9.94 24.20 -0.95
C HIS A 358 -9.15 22.91 -0.73
N ALA A 359 -9.50 21.84 -1.43
CA ALA A 359 -8.74 20.60 -1.40
C ALA A 359 -7.27 20.79 -1.83
N ALA A 360 -7.02 21.69 -2.79
CA ALA A 360 -5.66 22.05 -3.21
C ALA A 360 -4.88 22.84 -2.14
N GLN A 361 -5.54 23.71 -1.36
CA GLN A 361 -4.92 24.39 -0.21
C GLN A 361 -4.48 23.36 0.83
N GLU A 362 -5.41 22.50 1.25
CA GLU A 362 -5.18 21.51 2.30
C GLU A 362 -4.19 20.42 1.83
N THR A 363 -4.19 20.06 0.55
CA THR A 363 -3.14 19.23 -0.08
C THR A 363 -1.76 19.87 0.05
N THR A 364 -1.67 21.19 -0.07
CA THR A 364 -0.42 21.90 0.04
C THR A 364 0.07 21.98 1.48
N ARG A 365 -0.86 22.16 2.44
CA ARG A 365 -0.56 22.05 3.87
C ARG A 365 -0.04 20.65 4.22
N PHE A 366 -0.71 19.61 3.74
CA PHE A 366 -0.22 18.24 3.86
C PHE A 366 1.23 18.10 3.37
N LEU A 367 1.51 18.55 2.16
CA LEU A 367 2.86 18.45 1.59
C LEU A 367 3.89 19.25 2.41
N TYR A 368 3.51 20.41 2.93
CA TYR A 368 4.34 21.18 3.85
C TYR A 368 4.67 20.39 5.13
N HIS A 369 3.66 19.88 5.84
CA HIS A 369 3.84 19.09 7.07
C HIS A 369 4.68 17.83 6.83
N VAL A 370 4.48 17.12 5.71
CA VAL A 370 5.33 15.97 5.37
C VAL A 370 6.77 16.38 5.11
N CYS A 371 7.01 17.48 4.39
CA CYS A 371 8.37 17.98 4.15
C CYS A 371 9.08 18.39 5.44
N GLN A 372 8.33 18.81 6.47
CA GLN A 372 8.84 19.13 7.80
C GLN A 372 9.08 17.88 8.68
N GLY A 373 8.72 16.69 8.21
CA GLY A 373 8.89 15.43 8.94
C GLY A 373 7.70 15.06 9.83
N MET A 374 6.51 15.63 9.59
CA MET A 374 5.28 15.33 10.34
C MET A 374 5.39 15.61 11.84
N VAL A 375 6.24 16.57 12.21
CA VAL A 375 6.38 17.08 13.58
C VAL A 375 5.46 18.28 13.79
N LYS A 376 5.12 18.57 15.04
CA LYS A 376 4.38 19.79 15.37
C LYS A 376 5.16 21.02 14.90
N VAL A 377 4.59 21.76 13.96
CA VAL A 377 5.21 22.98 13.43
C VAL A 377 4.99 24.15 14.38
N SER A 378 5.97 25.06 14.44
CA SER A 378 5.88 26.31 15.21
C SER A 378 4.73 27.20 14.73
N ALA A 379 4.08 27.91 15.65
CA ALA A 379 3.07 28.92 15.30
C ALA A 379 3.64 30.01 14.36
N HIS A 380 4.95 30.28 14.43
CA HIS A 380 5.62 31.24 13.55
C HIS A 380 5.63 30.80 12.07
N ALA A 381 5.48 29.52 11.78
CA ALA A 381 5.44 29.01 10.42
C ALA A 381 4.11 29.26 9.70
N LYS A 382 3.06 29.64 10.45
CA LYS A 382 1.69 29.74 9.93
C LYS A 382 1.58 30.62 8.69
N ALA A 383 2.24 31.78 8.71
CA ALA A 383 2.24 32.70 7.57
C ALA A 383 2.92 32.10 6.32
N VAL A 384 3.97 31.31 6.49
CA VAL A 384 4.63 30.58 5.39
C VAL A 384 3.73 29.47 4.87
N GLU A 385 3.13 28.70 5.77
CA GLU A 385 2.20 27.63 5.42
C GLU A 385 1.00 28.18 4.64
N ASP A 386 0.39 29.28 5.09
CA ASP A 386 -0.76 29.92 4.42
C ASP A 386 -0.39 30.50 3.05
N ALA A 387 0.80 31.10 2.93
CA ALA A 387 1.32 31.56 1.64
C ALA A 387 1.53 30.38 0.68
N LEU A 388 2.13 29.28 1.14
CA LEU A 388 2.29 28.06 0.34
C LEU A 388 0.94 27.46 -0.03
N ALA A 389 -0.03 27.40 0.88
CA ALA A 389 -1.37 26.89 0.64
C ALA A 389 -2.10 27.68 -0.45
N GLY A 390 -2.03 29.02 -0.40
CA GLY A 390 -2.55 29.89 -1.45
C GLY A 390 -1.86 29.66 -2.80
N PHE A 391 -0.53 29.55 -2.80
CA PHE A 391 0.25 29.25 -4.01
C PHE A 391 -0.16 27.92 -4.65
N GLY A 392 -0.23 26.84 -3.85
CA GLY A 392 -0.58 25.51 -4.35
C GLY A 392 -2.01 25.42 -4.86
N ALA A 393 -2.94 26.14 -4.23
CA ALA A 393 -4.31 26.29 -4.72
C ALA A 393 -4.34 26.93 -6.11
N SER A 394 -3.63 28.06 -6.30
CA SER A 394 -3.56 28.72 -7.61
C SER A 394 -2.83 27.90 -8.66
N LEU A 395 -1.83 27.10 -8.27
CA LEU A 395 -1.09 26.23 -9.19
C LEU A 395 -1.93 25.06 -9.70
N LEU A 396 -2.75 24.44 -8.84
CA LEU A 396 -3.59 23.29 -9.19
C LEU A 396 -4.96 23.70 -9.75
N CYS A 397 -5.48 24.85 -9.32
CA CYS A 397 -6.78 25.37 -9.68
C CYS A 397 -6.69 26.90 -9.90
N PRO A 398 -6.12 27.35 -11.03
CA PRO A 398 -6.02 28.77 -11.31
C PRO A 398 -7.42 29.39 -11.44
N ALA A 399 -7.61 30.55 -10.83
CA ALA A 399 -8.87 31.29 -10.94
C ALA A 399 -9.15 31.64 -12.41
N VAL A 400 -10.39 31.45 -12.85
CA VAL A 400 -10.88 31.89 -14.16
C VAL A 400 -11.95 32.96 -13.91
N GLY A 401 -11.61 34.24 -14.10
CA GLY A 401 -12.54 35.37 -13.89
C GLY A 401 -12.27 36.17 -12.59
N THR A 402 -13.11 37.18 -12.32
CA THR A 402 -12.92 38.20 -11.26
C THR A 402 -13.57 37.88 -9.91
N ASP A 403 -14.33 36.79 -9.79
CA ASP A 403 -15.19 36.53 -8.61
C ASP A 403 -14.56 35.65 -7.52
N ASP A 404 -13.35 35.14 -7.72
CA ASP A 404 -12.68 34.36 -6.69
C ASP A 404 -11.72 35.24 -5.89
N ALA A 405 -12.12 35.64 -4.68
CA ALA A 405 -11.23 36.32 -3.75
C ALA A 405 -9.90 35.55 -3.56
N PRO A 406 -8.77 36.27 -3.40
CA PRO A 406 -7.50 35.67 -3.04
C PRO A 406 -7.63 34.85 -1.76
N VAL A 407 -7.16 33.60 -1.81
CA VAL A 407 -7.02 32.75 -0.60
C VAL A 407 -5.98 33.35 0.35
N SER A 408 -4.91 33.91 -0.22
CA SER A 408 -3.80 34.55 0.48
C SER A 408 -3.11 35.50 -0.49
N GLU A 409 -2.94 36.76 -0.12
CA GLU A 409 -2.22 37.76 -0.91
C GLU A 409 -0.76 37.31 -1.15
N ALA A 410 -0.11 36.79 -0.11
CA ALA A 410 1.25 36.24 -0.20
C ALA A 410 1.31 35.01 -1.12
N GLY A 411 0.27 34.15 -1.10
CA GLY A 411 0.17 33.00 -1.98
C GLY A 411 -0.02 33.38 -3.45
N GLN A 412 -0.82 34.41 -3.73
CA GLN A 412 -0.96 34.95 -5.09
C GLN A 412 0.35 35.57 -5.60
N LEU A 413 1.05 36.33 -4.75
CA LEU A 413 2.35 36.89 -5.11
C LEU A 413 3.35 35.79 -5.45
N LEU A 414 3.42 34.72 -4.63
CA LEU A 414 4.22 33.53 -4.93
C LEU A 414 3.87 32.93 -6.30
N TYR A 415 2.58 32.79 -6.60
CA TYR A 415 2.10 32.19 -7.85
C TYR A 415 2.47 33.05 -9.07
N HIS A 416 2.22 34.35 -9.01
CA HIS A 416 2.56 35.26 -10.11
C HIS A 416 4.07 35.38 -10.32
N SER A 417 4.87 35.46 -9.25
CA SER A 417 6.33 35.47 -9.37
C SER A 417 6.89 34.15 -9.91
N TYR A 418 6.25 33.01 -9.60
CA TYR A 418 6.60 31.72 -10.21
C TYR A 418 6.30 31.70 -11.72
N LEU A 419 5.09 32.12 -12.13
CA LEU A 419 4.71 32.19 -13.54
C LEU A 419 5.56 33.17 -14.35
N ALA A 420 5.94 34.30 -13.75
CA ALA A 420 6.82 35.29 -14.36
C ALA A 420 8.29 34.83 -14.45
N GLY A 421 8.64 33.64 -13.94
CA GLY A 421 10.01 33.11 -13.93
C GLY A 421 10.93 33.78 -12.90
N GLN A 422 10.40 34.67 -12.06
CA GLN A 422 11.12 35.36 -10.99
C GLN A 422 11.45 34.41 -9.82
N LEU A 423 10.61 33.41 -9.60
CA LEU A 423 10.85 32.32 -8.67
C LEU A 423 11.04 31.00 -9.40
N ARG A 424 12.13 30.30 -9.09
CA ARG A 424 12.38 28.96 -9.64
C ARG A 424 11.67 27.91 -8.79
N ARG A 425 11.31 26.79 -9.41
CA ARG A 425 10.79 25.59 -8.73
C ARG A 425 11.64 25.18 -7.52
N THR A 426 12.97 25.26 -7.64
CA THR A 426 13.90 24.91 -6.54
C THR A 426 13.80 25.85 -5.35
N SER A 427 13.48 27.13 -5.57
CA SER A 427 13.27 28.11 -4.50
C SER A 427 11.99 27.79 -3.72
N ILE A 428 10.89 27.49 -4.44
CA ILE A 428 9.62 27.09 -3.80
C ILE A 428 9.81 25.79 -3.02
N ARG A 429 10.44 24.78 -3.63
CA ARG A 429 10.78 23.52 -2.94
C ARG A 429 11.57 23.77 -1.66
N ARG A 430 12.51 24.72 -1.65
CA ARG A 430 13.27 25.09 -0.45
C ARG A 430 12.37 25.65 0.64
N MET A 431 11.34 26.43 0.32
CA MET A 431 10.38 26.93 1.30
C MET A 431 9.67 25.78 2.04
N PHE A 432 9.24 24.73 1.33
CA PHE A 432 8.64 23.53 1.95
C PHE A 432 9.58 22.83 2.93
N LEU A 433 10.89 22.93 2.72
CA LEU A 433 11.93 22.27 3.51
C LEU A 433 12.54 23.17 4.59
N THR A 434 12.19 24.46 4.62
CA THR A 434 12.77 25.41 5.56
C THR A 434 12.07 25.26 6.90
N HIS A 435 12.85 24.96 7.94
CA HIS A 435 12.35 24.97 9.31
C HIS A 435 12.14 26.41 9.77
N VAL A 436 10.91 26.72 10.21
CA VAL A 436 10.54 28.05 10.70
C VAL A 436 10.20 27.93 12.17
N ASP A 437 11.13 28.35 13.02
CA ASP A 437 11.04 28.27 14.48
C ASP A 437 10.84 29.63 15.16
N SER A 438 10.99 30.72 14.41
CA SER A 438 10.97 32.09 14.89
C SER A 438 10.34 33.03 13.87
N GLU A 439 9.86 34.19 14.33
CA GLU A 439 9.31 35.24 13.46
C GLU A 439 10.34 35.74 12.43
N ALA A 440 11.61 35.86 12.82
CA ALA A 440 12.70 36.24 11.91
C ALA A 440 12.90 35.21 10.79
N ALA A 441 12.85 33.91 11.10
CA ALA A 441 12.93 32.85 10.10
C ALA A 441 11.71 32.86 9.15
N ALA A 442 10.52 33.14 9.68
CA ALA A 442 9.31 33.28 8.87
C ALA A 442 9.43 34.47 7.90
N ALA A 443 9.84 35.64 8.41
CA ALA A 443 10.05 36.84 7.62
C ALA A 443 11.14 36.63 6.55
N GLN A 444 12.25 35.95 6.88
CA GLN A 444 13.30 35.62 5.92
C GLN A 444 12.80 34.68 4.81
N THR A 445 11.98 33.69 5.18
CA THR A 445 11.40 32.74 4.22
C THR A 445 10.42 33.45 3.27
N LEU A 446 9.59 34.35 3.79
CA LEU A 446 8.67 35.18 3.00
C LEU A 446 9.39 36.28 2.20
N ALA A 447 10.54 36.79 2.67
CA ALA A 447 11.32 37.78 1.93
C ALA A 447 11.86 37.24 0.59
N MET A 448 12.06 35.92 0.49
CA MET A 448 12.39 35.27 -0.79
C MET A 448 11.33 35.54 -1.88
N ILE A 449 10.09 35.84 -1.50
CA ILE A 449 8.99 36.21 -2.39
C ILE A 449 9.25 37.60 -3.00
N GLY A 450 9.67 38.56 -2.19
CA GLY A 450 9.83 39.98 -2.58
C GLY A 450 11.15 40.33 -3.26
N THR A 451 12.24 39.60 -2.99
CA THR A 451 13.56 39.93 -3.55
C THR A 451 13.70 39.68 -5.06
N SER A 452 12.81 38.89 -5.66
CA SER A 452 12.84 38.59 -7.10
C SER A 452 12.05 39.59 -7.96
N GLY A 453 11.29 40.52 -7.34
CA GLY A 453 10.56 41.57 -8.05
C GLY A 453 11.38 42.85 -8.35
N ARG A 454 12.64 42.93 -7.89
CA ARG A 454 13.49 44.14 -8.04
C ARG A 454 14.57 44.05 -9.13
N ARG A 455 14.53 43.04 -10.00
CA ARG A 455 15.32 43.04 -11.25
C ARG A 455 14.38 43.29 -12.43
N LEU A 456 14.02 44.56 -12.62
CA LEU A 456 13.61 45.11 -13.91
C LEU A 456 14.76 45.95 -14.43
#